data_AF-A0A7K2MCI9-F1
#
_entry.id   AF-A0A7K2MCI9-F1
#
_cell.length_a   1.000
_cell.length_b   1.000
_cell.length_c   1.000
_cell.angle_alpha   90.00
_cell.angle_beta   90.00
_cell.angle_gamma   90.00
#
_symmetry.space_group_name_H-M   'P 1'
#
loop_
_entity.id
_entity.type
_entity.pdbx_description
1 polymer ?
#
loop_
_entity_poly.entity_id
_entity_poly.type
_entity_poly.pdbx_seq_one_letter_code
_entity_poly.pdbx_strand_id
1 'polypeptide(L)'
;MPRIRVLEGIAGADFSWAPGDVVEVTDEEAASWADGYRAVLATEQDGPPAADGAAASHLLPVVVGEDGQPLEVLNADLEETDPPEGADGGTSWVRWSVTVRLPVPAAGGGQAPEDEDEADPADLENTVPEQDVFDPCEHTNRQVLAYLDTVGEQEALRVFAAEAAGENRAGIAKMRDQVLEAARRRDGAAGGTQSEAEKAADYSRGGGGEPAPETRDW
;
A
#
# COMPACT_ATOMS: atom_id res chain seq x y z
N MET A 1 -43.87 -20.21 21.92
CA MET A 1 -43.70 -20.17 20.46
C MET A 1 -42.35 -20.76 20.14
N PRO A 2 -42.22 -21.61 19.12
CA PRO A 2 -40.93 -22.16 18.72
C PRO A 2 -40.00 -21.06 18.21
N ARG A 3 -38.70 -21.28 18.42
CA ARG A 3 -37.64 -20.43 17.89
C ARG A 3 -36.92 -21.20 16.80
N ILE A 4 -36.60 -20.53 15.71
CA ILE A 4 -35.76 -21.09 14.64
C ILE A 4 -34.46 -20.29 14.56
N ARG A 5 -33.35 -20.98 14.26
CA ARG A 5 -32.06 -20.38 13.94
C ARG A 5 -31.85 -20.45 12.44
N VAL A 6 -31.68 -19.29 11.81
CA VAL A 6 -31.52 -19.13 10.38
C VAL A 6 -30.10 -19.55 9.98
N LEU A 7 -29.96 -20.37 8.93
CA LEU A 7 -28.68 -20.87 8.42
C LEU A 7 -28.27 -20.20 7.11
N GLU A 8 -29.24 -19.84 6.28
CA GLU A 8 -29.05 -19.14 5.01
C GLU A 8 -29.88 -17.84 5.02
N GLY A 9 -29.47 -16.80 4.29
CA GLY A 9 -30.23 -15.56 4.22
C GLY A 9 -31.62 -15.78 3.61
N ILE A 10 -32.67 -15.38 4.33
CA ILE A 10 -34.07 -15.51 3.88
C ILE A 10 -34.67 -14.10 3.79
N ALA A 11 -35.23 -13.74 2.63
CA ALA A 11 -35.93 -12.49 2.44
C ALA A 11 -37.30 -12.71 1.80
N GLY A 12 -38.31 -12.05 2.35
CA GLY A 12 -39.67 -11.94 1.82
C GLY A 12 -40.07 -10.48 1.63
N ALA A 13 -41.32 -10.23 1.23
CA ALA A 13 -41.81 -8.88 1.00
C ALA A 13 -41.77 -7.99 2.26
N ASP A 14 -41.98 -8.59 3.43
CA ASP A 14 -42.13 -7.88 4.71
C ASP A 14 -41.12 -8.32 5.78
N PHE A 15 -40.13 -9.15 5.42
CA PHE A 15 -39.13 -9.65 6.37
C PHE A 15 -37.81 -9.97 5.68
N SER A 16 -36.71 -9.87 6.44
CA SER A 16 -35.38 -10.31 6.03
C SER A 16 -34.65 -10.82 7.26
N TRP A 17 -34.10 -12.02 7.17
CA TRP A 17 -33.31 -12.66 8.23
C TRP A 17 -31.94 -13.05 7.69
N ALA A 18 -30.90 -12.75 8.45
CA ALA A 18 -29.53 -13.10 8.14
C ALA A 18 -29.16 -14.49 8.70
N PRO A 19 -28.16 -15.17 8.11
CA PRO A 19 -27.56 -16.35 8.73
C PRO A 19 -27.11 -16.07 10.17
N GLY A 20 -27.56 -16.90 11.11
CA GLY A 20 -27.29 -16.76 12.54
C GLY A 20 -28.42 -16.14 13.35
N ASP A 21 -29.39 -15.48 12.72
CA ASP A 21 -30.54 -14.89 13.42
C ASP A 21 -31.37 -15.97 14.11
N VAL A 22 -31.86 -15.65 15.32
CA VAL A 22 -32.81 -16.50 16.06
C VAL A 22 -34.15 -15.78 16.12
N VAL A 23 -35.17 -16.34 15.47
CA VAL A 23 -36.48 -15.70 15.29
C VAL A 23 -37.56 -16.54 15.96
N GLU A 24 -38.48 -15.87 16.66
CA GLU A 24 -39.71 -16.49 17.19
C GLU A 24 -40.77 -16.56 16.09
N VAL A 25 -41.29 -17.76 15.84
CA VAL A 25 -42.29 -18.02 14.79
C VAL A 25 -43.42 -18.89 15.34
N THR A 26 -44.51 -19.01 14.59
CA THR A 26 -45.57 -19.96 14.92
C THR A 26 -45.14 -21.42 14.68
N ASP A 27 -45.84 -22.38 15.27
CA ASP A 27 -45.55 -23.81 15.07
C ASP A 27 -45.67 -24.25 13.60
N GLU A 28 -46.60 -23.67 12.84
CA GLU A 28 -46.76 -23.94 11.41
C GLU A 28 -45.58 -23.40 10.60
N GLU A 29 -45.12 -22.19 10.90
CA GLU A 29 -43.94 -21.59 10.26
C GLU A 29 -42.66 -22.33 10.62
N ALA A 30 -42.49 -22.74 11.88
CA ALA A 30 -41.35 -23.54 12.31
C ALA A 30 -41.26 -24.84 11.50
N ALA A 31 -42.38 -25.53 11.26
CA ALA A 31 -42.39 -26.76 10.45
C ALA A 31 -42.06 -26.51 8.96
N SER A 32 -42.39 -25.32 8.43
CA SER A 32 -42.13 -24.93 7.04
C SER A 32 -40.68 -24.49 6.81
N TRP A 33 -40.08 -23.82 7.79
CA TRP A 33 -38.74 -23.22 7.68
C TRP A 33 -37.62 -24.07 8.29
N ALA A 34 -37.89 -24.86 9.34
CA ALA A 34 -36.88 -25.68 10.02
C ALA A 34 -36.60 -27.00 9.27
N ASP A 35 -36.27 -26.91 7.99
CA ASP A 35 -35.97 -28.05 7.11
C ASP A 35 -34.52 -28.56 7.22
N GLY A 36 -33.69 -27.93 8.06
CA GLY A 36 -32.28 -28.26 8.24
C GLY A 36 -31.33 -27.63 7.22
N TYR A 37 -31.85 -26.97 6.18
CA TYR A 37 -31.08 -26.24 5.17
C TYR A 37 -31.21 -24.73 5.35
N ARG A 38 -32.45 -24.23 5.43
CA ARG A 38 -32.75 -22.80 5.58
C ARG A 38 -32.69 -22.36 7.04
N ALA A 39 -33.26 -23.17 7.92
CA ALA A 39 -33.23 -22.95 9.36
C ALA A 39 -33.28 -24.28 10.14
N VAL A 40 -32.99 -24.22 11.43
CA VAL A 40 -33.13 -25.33 12.39
C VAL A 40 -33.92 -24.86 13.61
N LEU A 41 -34.62 -25.77 14.29
CA LEU A 41 -35.24 -25.45 15.58
C LEU A 41 -34.16 -25.07 16.60
N ALA A 42 -34.26 -23.87 17.16
CA ALA A 42 -33.37 -23.41 18.20
C ALA A 42 -33.71 -24.10 19.53
N THR A 43 -32.70 -24.65 20.18
CA THR A 43 -32.84 -25.26 21.50
C THR A 43 -32.83 -24.18 22.59
N GLU A 44 -33.27 -24.48 23.82
CA GLU A 44 -33.16 -23.50 24.92
C GLU A 44 -31.72 -23.05 25.21
N GLN A 45 -30.73 -23.83 24.76
CA GLN A 45 -29.32 -23.52 24.86
C GLN A 45 -28.85 -22.52 23.78
N ASP A 46 -29.61 -22.38 22.68
CA ASP A 46 -29.49 -21.28 21.72
C ASP A 46 -30.22 -20.05 22.28
N GLY A 47 -29.75 -19.58 23.45
CA GLY A 47 -30.19 -18.30 24.02
C GLY A 47 -30.08 -17.17 22.98
N PRO A 48 -30.75 -16.01 23.21
CA PRO A 48 -30.60 -14.87 22.32
C PRO A 48 -29.11 -14.73 22.05
N PRO A 49 -28.66 -14.67 20.78
CA PRO A 49 -27.25 -14.43 20.52
C PRO A 49 -26.95 -13.20 21.38
N ALA A 50 -25.97 -13.32 22.28
CA ALA A 50 -25.41 -12.11 22.84
C ALA A 50 -25.22 -11.21 21.61
N ALA A 51 -25.61 -9.95 21.68
CA ALA A 51 -25.27 -8.99 20.65
C ALA A 51 -23.73 -8.76 20.60
N ASP A 52 -22.95 -9.79 20.94
CA ASP A 52 -21.66 -10.12 20.36
C ASP A 52 -21.87 -10.12 18.85
N GLY A 53 -21.69 -8.92 18.29
CA GLY A 53 -21.56 -8.68 16.87
C GLY A 53 -20.77 -9.83 16.29
N ALA A 54 -21.30 -10.37 15.18
CA ALA A 54 -20.73 -11.47 14.41
C ALA A 54 -19.27 -11.62 14.78
N ALA A 55 -18.91 -12.72 15.46
CA ALA A 55 -17.54 -13.02 15.86
C ALA A 55 -16.69 -13.07 14.58
N ALA A 56 -16.40 -11.90 14.06
CA ALA A 56 -15.47 -11.61 13.03
C ALA A 56 -14.22 -12.15 13.68
N SER A 57 -13.81 -13.31 13.20
CA SER A 57 -12.50 -13.81 13.54
C SER A 57 -11.58 -12.66 13.22
N HIS A 58 -11.08 -11.98 14.25
CA HIS A 58 -10.15 -10.86 14.13
C HIS A 58 -8.87 -11.48 13.57
N LEU A 59 -8.88 -11.73 12.27
CA LEU A 59 -7.71 -12.10 11.52
C LEU A 59 -6.84 -10.86 11.54
N LEU A 60 -5.66 -10.99 12.16
CA LEU A 60 -4.65 -9.95 12.10
C LEU A 60 -4.43 -9.58 10.63
N PRO A 61 -4.29 -8.28 10.32
CA PRO A 61 -4.11 -7.84 8.95
C PRO A 61 -2.80 -8.41 8.42
N VAL A 62 -2.79 -8.83 7.16
CA VAL A 62 -1.55 -9.15 6.46
C VAL A 62 -0.98 -7.84 5.92
N VAL A 63 0.13 -7.37 6.50
CA VAL A 63 0.88 -6.22 5.98
C VAL A 63 1.99 -6.73 5.08
N VAL A 64 2.11 -6.16 3.88
CA VAL A 64 3.10 -6.55 2.88
C VAL A 64 3.96 -5.32 2.56
N GLY A 65 5.28 -5.49 2.55
CA GLY A 65 6.23 -4.47 2.14
C GLY A 65 6.18 -4.18 0.64
N GLU A 66 6.87 -3.12 0.20
CA GLU A 66 6.98 -2.77 -1.23
C GLU A 66 7.67 -3.86 -2.05
N ASP A 67 8.51 -4.67 -1.42
CA ASP A 67 9.18 -5.85 -1.97
C ASP A 67 8.25 -7.08 -2.11
N GLY A 68 6.99 -6.96 -1.70
CA GLY A 68 6.02 -8.05 -1.71
C GLY A 68 6.20 -9.06 -0.56
N GLN A 69 7.11 -8.82 0.39
CA GLN A 69 7.32 -9.70 1.53
C GLN A 69 6.36 -9.36 2.69
N PRO A 70 5.79 -10.35 3.38
CA PRO A 70 4.96 -10.09 4.55
C PRO A 70 5.82 -9.52 5.70
N LEU A 71 5.34 -8.43 6.30
CA LEU A 71 5.95 -7.83 7.48
C LEU A 71 5.37 -8.46 8.75
N GLU A 72 6.22 -8.66 9.75
CA GLU A 72 5.79 -9.16 11.06
C GLU A 72 4.97 -8.07 11.77
N VAL A 73 3.68 -8.35 12.00
CA VAL A 73 2.78 -7.47 12.75
C VAL A 73 2.97 -7.72 14.25
N LEU A 74 3.45 -6.70 14.96
CA LEU A 74 3.67 -6.75 16.40
C LEU A 74 2.41 -6.40 17.19
N ASN A 75 1.62 -5.45 16.67
CA ASN A 75 0.36 -5.03 17.26
C ASN A 75 -0.61 -4.51 16.18
N ALA A 76 -1.91 -4.69 16.39
CA ALA A 76 -2.96 -4.17 15.53
C ALA A 76 -4.16 -3.76 16.39
N ASP A 77 -4.50 -2.48 16.34
CA ASP A 77 -5.60 -1.88 17.07
C ASP A 77 -6.66 -1.36 16.08
N LEU A 78 -7.93 -1.59 16.42
CA LEU A 78 -9.08 -1.14 15.66
C LEU A 78 -9.92 -0.25 16.56
N GLU A 79 -10.03 1.03 16.20
CA GLU A 79 -10.77 2.04 16.96
C GLU A 79 -11.96 2.50 16.13
N GLU A 80 -13.16 2.51 16.71
CA GLU A 80 -14.33 3.11 16.07
C GLU A 80 -14.21 4.64 16.11
N THR A 81 -14.48 5.31 14.99
CA THR A 81 -14.33 6.76 14.86
C THR A 81 -15.56 7.39 14.25
N ASP A 82 -15.77 8.67 14.51
CA ASP A 82 -16.81 9.45 13.85
C ASP A 82 -16.61 9.49 12.32
N PRO A 83 -17.70 9.55 11.53
CA PRO A 83 -17.62 9.71 10.09
C PRO A 83 -16.89 11.02 9.72
N PRO A 84 -16.11 11.05 8.63
CA PRO A 84 -15.55 12.30 8.13
C PRO A 84 -16.67 13.27 7.75
N GLU A 85 -16.41 14.56 7.89
CA GLU A 85 -17.39 15.61 7.61
C GLU A 85 -17.93 15.47 6.18
N GLY A 86 -19.25 15.32 6.05
CA GLY A 86 -19.93 15.14 4.75
C GLY A 86 -20.13 13.69 4.29
N ALA A 87 -19.72 12.68 5.06
CA ALA A 87 -20.06 11.29 4.78
C ALA A 87 -21.45 10.89 5.33
N ASP A 88 -22.15 10.02 4.61
CA ASP A 88 -23.46 9.51 5.02
C ASP A 88 -23.36 8.61 6.26
N GLY A 89 -24.18 8.89 7.28
CA GLY A 89 -24.15 8.25 8.61
C GLY A 89 -24.69 6.82 8.69
N GLY A 90 -24.61 6.05 7.61
CA GLY A 90 -25.11 4.66 7.55
C GLY A 90 -24.04 3.58 7.73
N THR A 91 -22.75 3.95 7.68
CA THR A 91 -21.63 3.00 7.79
C THR A 91 -20.81 3.34 9.04
N SER A 92 -20.48 2.34 9.86
CA SER A 92 -19.53 2.54 10.97
C SER A 92 -18.13 2.78 10.39
N TRP A 93 -17.46 3.81 10.88
CA TRP A 93 -16.11 4.14 10.46
C TRP A 93 -15.12 3.63 11.50
N VAL A 94 -14.06 2.98 11.05
CA VAL A 94 -13.03 2.43 11.91
C VAL A 94 -11.66 2.92 11.46
N ARG A 95 -10.81 3.28 12.42
CA ARG A 95 -9.40 3.54 12.23
C ARG A 95 -8.60 2.30 12.62
N TRP A 96 -7.79 1.83 11.68
CA TRP A 96 -6.82 0.77 11.95
C TRP A 96 -5.45 1.37 12.24
N SER A 97 -4.83 0.95 13.34
CA SER A 97 -3.45 1.26 13.68
C SER A 97 -2.65 -0.03 13.73
N VAL A 98 -1.56 -0.13 12.97
CA VAL A 98 -0.75 -1.36 12.88
C VAL A 98 0.70 -1.03 13.16
N THR A 99 1.32 -1.77 14.08
CA THR A 99 2.76 -1.70 14.37
C THR A 99 3.44 -2.91 13.75
N VAL A 100 4.42 -2.66 12.89
CA VAL A 100 5.18 -3.72 12.19
C VAL A 100 6.65 -3.68 12.56
N ARG A 101 7.30 -4.84 12.51
CA ARG A 101 8.76 -4.94 12.53
C ARG A 101 9.27 -4.89 11.09
N LEU A 102 10.06 -3.86 10.79
CA LEU A 102 10.78 -3.79 9.52
C LEU A 102 11.93 -4.81 9.55
N PRO A 103 12.16 -5.56 8.45
CA PRO A 103 13.37 -6.36 8.33
C PRO A 103 14.57 -5.43 8.49
N VAL A 104 15.55 -5.84 9.30
CA VAL A 104 16.84 -5.17 9.31
C VAL A 104 17.36 -5.29 7.88
N PRO A 105 17.60 -4.19 7.14
CA PRO A 105 18.19 -4.30 5.82
C PRO A 105 19.45 -5.12 6.02
N ALA A 106 19.57 -6.25 5.31
CA ALA A 106 20.76 -7.06 5.38
C ALA A 106 21.91 -6.13 5.02
N ALA A 107 22.62 -5.63 6.04
CA ALA A 107 23.78 -4.79 5.87
C ALA A 107 24.69 -5.62 4.98
N GLY A 108 24.86 -5.15 3.73
CA GLY A 108 25.25 -5.95 2.58
C GLY A 108 26.11 -7.12 3.02
N GLY A 109 25.52 -8.31 2.97
CA GLY A 109 26.24 -9.55 3.19
C GLY A 109 27.23 -9.69 2.04
N GLY A 110 28.34 -8.97 2.16
CA GLY A 110 29.54 -9.18 1.40
C GLY A 110 29.92 -10.61 1.66
N GLN A 111 29.54 -11.46 0.72
CA GLN A 111 30.10 -12.77 0.56
C GLN A 111 31.59 -12.53 0.39
N ALA A 112 32.34 -12.74 1.47
CA ALA A 112 33.78 -12.58 1.45
C ALA A 112 34.32 -13.45 0.30
N PRO A 113 34.95 -12.87 -0.73
CA PRO A 113 35.71 -13.68 -1.66
C PRO A 113 36.89 -14.24 -0.86
N GLU A 114 36.87 -15.54 -0.61
CA GLU A 114 38.08 -16.30 -0.26
C GLU A 114 38.93 -16.39 -1.53
N ASP A 115 39.54 -15.28 -1.93
CA ASP A 115 40.68 -15.30 -2.85
C ASP A 115 41.64 -14.21 -2.37
N GLU A 116 42.65 -14.68 -1.64
CA GLU A 116 43.82 -13.95 -1.21
C GLU A 116 44.66 -13.55 -2.42
N ASP A 117 44.33 -12.43 -3.06
CA ASP A 117 45.31 -11.65 -3.82
C ASP A 117 45.52 -10.31 -3.11
N GLU A 118 46.76 -10.12 -2.71
CA GLU A 118 47.31 -9.04 -1.89
C GLU A 118 47.12 -7.68 -2.57
N ALA A 119 45.90 -7.13 -2.51
CA ALA A 119 45.59 -5.80 -3.01
C ALA A 119 46.08 -4.73 -2.02
N ASP A 120 46.91 -3.84 -2.54
CA ASP A 120 47.52 -2.68 -1.89
C ASP A 120 46.46 -1.85 -1.12
N PRO A 121 46.62 -1.61 0.20
CA PRO A 121 45.65 -0.87 1.03
C PRO A 121 45.51 0.61 0.67
N ALA A 122 46.23 1.11 -0.34
CA ALA A 122 46.14 2.50 -0.80
C ALA A 122 45.04 2.76 -1.85
N ASP A 123 44.34 1.74 -2.38
CA ASP A 123 43.38 1.91 -3.49
C ASP A 123 41.90 1.73 -3.10
N LEU A 124 41.57 1.84 -1.80
CA LEU A 124 40.21 1.58 -1.26
C LEU A 124 39.28 2.80 -1.18
N GLU A 125 39.71 4.00 -1.56
CA GLU A 125 38.90 5.22 -1.34
C GLU A 125 37.90 5.56 -2.47
N ASN A 126 37.73 4.73 -3.51
CA ASN A 126 36.83 5.08 -4.62
C ASN A 126 36.12 3.90 -5.31
N THR A 127 35.78 2.85 -4.57
CA THR A 127 34.89 1.81 -5.13
C THR A 127 33.45 2.34 -5.09
N VAL A 128 33.05 3.06 -6.14
CA VAL A 128 31.63 3.34 -6.39
C VAL A 128 30.98 1.97 -6.55
N PRO A 129 29.96 1.61 -5.74
CA PRO A 129 29.31 0.31 -5.87
C PRO A 129 28.83 0.17 -7.31
N GLU A 130 29.26 -0.90 -7.98
CA GLU A 130 28.75 -1.26 -9.30
C GLU A 130 27.25 -1.51 -9.13
N GLN A 131 26.44 -0.52 -9.51
CA GLN A 131 24.99 -0.68 -9.49
C GLN A 131 24.65 -1.67 -10.60
N ASP A 132 24.15 -2.84 -10.21
CA ASP A 132 23.67 -3.86 -11.14
C ASP A 132 22.73 -3.22 -12.17
N VAL A 133 23.20 -3.18 -13.42
CA VAL A 133 22.50 -2.54 -14.52
C VAL A 133 21.30 -3.41 -14.90
N PHE A 134 20.08 -2.90 -14.73
CA PHE A 134 18.86 -3.65 -15.03
C PHE A 134 18.77 -4.06 -16.52
N ASP A 135 18.66 -5.35 -16.82
CA ASP A 135 18.47 -5.84 -18.19
C ASP A 135 17.00 -6.22 -18.45
N PRO A 136 16.26 -5.47 -19.30
CA PRO A 136 14.86 -5.77 -19.57
C PRO A 136 14.61 -7.15 -20.21
N CYS A 137 15.62 -7.77 -20.82
CA CYS A 137 15.49 -9.09 -21.45
C CYS A 137 15.38 -10.23 -20.42
N GLU A 138 15.90 -10.05 -19.22
CA GLU A 138 15.83 -11.05 -18.13
C GLU A 138 14.54 -10.95 -17.31
N HIS A 139 13.71 -9.95 -17.61
CA HIS A 139 12.53 -9.63 -16.82
C HIS A 139 11.23 -9.74 -17.63
N THR A 140 10.15 -10.09 -16.93
CA THR A 140 8.81 -10.11 -17.53
C THR A 140 8.32 -8.69 -17.81
N ASN A 141 7.39 -8.53 -18.75
CA ASN A 141 6.81 -7.22 -19.10
C ASN A 141 6.29 -6.46 -17.86
N ARG A 142 5.62 -7.17 -16.94
CA ARG A 142 5.13 -6.58 -15.69
C ARG A 142 6.25 -6.04 -14.80
N GLN A 143 7.37 -6.77 -14.68
CA GLN A 143 8.52 -6.34 -13.89
C GLN A 143 9.22 -5.14 -14.52
N VAL A 144 9.38 -5.13 -15.84
CA VAL A 144 9.98 -3.99 -16.56
C VAL A 144 9.14 -2.73 -16.37
N LEU A 145 7.81 -2.82 -16.50
CA LEU A 145 6.93 -1.67 -16.26
C LEU A 145 6.96 -1.20 -14.81
N ALA A 146 6.98 -2.12 -13.84
CA ALA A 146 7.10 -1.77 -12.42
C ALA A 146 8.43 -1.07 -12.11
N TYR A 147 9.54 -1.53 -12.69
CA TYR A 147 10.85 -0.88 -12.57
C TYR A 147 10.86 0.51 -13.22
N LEU A 148 10.30 0.64 -14.41
CA LEU A 148 10.19 1.91 -15.13
C LEU A 148 9.36 2.97 -14.36
N ASP A 149 8.43 2.54 -13.51
CA ASP A 149 7.62 3.42 -12.67
C ASP A 149 8.40 4.01 -11.49
N THR A 150 9.54 3.43 -11.11
CA THR A 150 10.36 3.89 -9.98
C THR A 150 11.64 4.63 -10.39
N VAL A 151 12.14 4.45 -11.62
CA VAL A 151 13.36 5.10 -12.13
C VAL A 151 13.13 6.43 -12.84
N GLY A 152 14.17 7.27 -12.93
CA GLY A 152 14.14 8.56 -13.63
C GLY A 152 14.18 8.47 -15.16
N GLU A 153 14.11 9.62 -15.84
CA GLU A 153 13.95 9.72 -17.30
C GLU A 153 15.14 9.10 -18.07
N GLN A 154 16.37 9.32 -17.59
CA GLN A 154 17.59 8.81 -18.22
C GLN A 154 17.65 7.29 -18.20
N GLU A 155 17.31 6.69 -17.06
CA GLU A 155 17.32 5.23 -16.91
C GLU A 155 16.17 4.59 -17.68
N ALA A 156 14.99 5.21 -17.66
CA ALA A 156 13.87 4.76 -18.48
C ALA A 156 14.23 4.74 -19.99
N LEU A 157 14.92 5.77 -20.48
CA LEU A 157 15.39 5.82 -21.88
C LEU A 157 16.39 4.70 -22.19
N ARG A 158 17.32 4.42 -21.28
CA ARG A 158 18.29 3.32 -21.43
C ARG A 158 17.58 1.96 -21.54
N VAL A 159 16.64 1.70 -20.63
CA VAL A 159 15.85 0.45 -20.61
C VAL A 159 14.99 0.32 -21.87
N PHE A 160 14.35 1.40 -22.35
CA PHE A 160 13.61 1.35 -23.62
C PHE A 160 14.51 1.11 -24.83
N ALA A 161 15.74 1.65 -24.84
CA ALA A 161 16.70 1.40 -25.91
C ALA A 161 17.16 -0.06 -25.92
N ALA A 162 17.44 -0.63 -24.75
CA ALA A 162 17.77 -2.05 -24.59
C ALA A 162 16.59 -2.96 -25.02
N GLU A 163 15.37 -2.65 -24.58
CA GLU A 163 14.15 -3.39 -24.98
C GLU A 163 13.91 -3.32 -26.50
N ALA A 164 14.15 -2.17 -27.12
CA ALA A 164 13.98 -1.99 -28.57
C ALA A 164 15.05 -2.75 -29.39
N ALA A 165 16.24 -2.98 -28.81
CA ALA A 165 17.28 -3.81 -29.40
C ALA A 165 17.01 -5.31 -29.21
N GLY A 166 16.26 -5.68 -28.18
CA GLY A 166 15.86 -7.05 -27.87
C GLY A 166 14.52 -7.46 -28.49
N GLU A 167 13.62 -7.98 -27.65
CA GLU A 167 12.34 -8.58 -28.08
C GLU A 167 11.29 -7.53 -28.52
N ASN A 168 11.47 -6.26 -28.13
CA ASN A 168 10.61 -5.12 -28.48
C ASN A 168 9.11 -5.41 -28.24
N ARG A 169 8.77 -5.75 -27.00
CA ARG A 169 7.40 -6.15 -26.65
C ARG A 169 6.43 -4.98 -26.84
N ALA A 170 5.41 -5.19 -27.67
CA ALA A 170 4.47 -4.14 -28.09
C ALA A 170 3.78 -3.41 -26.91
N GLY A 171 3.56 -4.11 -25.79
CA GLY A 171 2.98 -3.51 -24.58
C GLY A 171 3.88 -2.43 -23.95
N ILE A 172 5.19 -2.66 -23.92
CA ILE A 172 6.18 -1.72 -23.37
C ILE A 172 6.35 -0.53 -24.32
N ALA A 173 6.47 -0.81 -25.63
CA ALA A 173 6.57 0.23 -26.65
C ALA A 173 5.36 1.19 -26.65
N LYS A 174 4.15 0.67 -26.42
CA LYS A 174 2.92 1.49 -26.34
C LYS A 174 2.90 2.42 -25.12
N MET A 175 3.50 2.02 -24.00
CA MET A 175 3.52 2.82 -22.77
C MET A 175 4.70 3.79 -22.68
N ARG A 176 5.60 3.80 -23.67
CA ARG A 176 6.83 4.60 -23.67
C ARG A 176 6.60 6.07 -23.33
N ASP A 177 5.71 6.74 -24.06
CA ASP A 177 5.50 8.18 -23.89
C ASP A 177 4.94 8.52 -22.50
N GLN A 178 4.02 7.68 -21.99
CA GLN A 178 3.42 7.83 -20.67
C GLN A 178 4.47 7.66 -19.56
N VAL A 179 5.31 6.63 -19.66
CA VAL A 179 6.38 6.36 -18.70
C VAL A 179 7.41 7.49 -18.70
N LEU A 180 7.83 7.97 -19.88
CA LEU A 180 8.80 9.07 -19.99
C LEU A 180 8.26 10.38 -19.42
N GLU A 181 6.96 10.68 -19.65
CA GLU A 181 6.32 11.85 -19.04
C GLU A 181 6.26 11.74 -17.51
N ALA A 182 5.90 10.56 -17.00
CA ALA A 182 5.86 10.30 -15.56
C ALA A 182 7.26 10.40 -14.92
N ALA A 183 8.28 9.87 -15.56
CA ALA A 183 9.67 9.95 -15.12
C ALA A 183 10.17 11.40 -15.12
N ARG A 184 9.91 12.18 -16.17
CA ARG A 184 10.24 13.62 -16.22
C ARG A 184 9.58 14.41 -15.10
N ARG A 185 8.33 14.09 -14.77
CA ARG A 185 7.61 14.73 -13.66
C ARG A 185 8.29 14.44 -12.31
N ARG A 186 8.75 13.19 -12.10
CA ARG A 186 9.47 12.79 -10.88
C ARG A 186 10.84 13.46 -10.78
N ASP A 187 11.61 13.46 -11.86
CA ASP A 187 12.92 14.12 -11.89
C ASP A 187 12.80 15.64 -11.67
N GLY A 188 11.76 16.26 -12.24
CA GLY A 188 11.45 17.68 -11.99
C GLY A 188 11.09 17.96 -10.53
N ALA A 189 10.39 17.05 -9.86
CA ALA A 189 10.07 17.16 -8.43
C ALA A 189 11.30 16.96 -7.54
N ALA A 190 12.15 15.97 -7.86
CA ALA A 190 13.38 15.68 -7.11
C ALA A 190 14.47 16.75 -7.31
N GLY A 191 14.59 17.29 -8.52
CA GLY A 191 15.51 18.40 -8.82
C GLY A 191 15.08 19.75 -8.23
N GLY A 192 13.79 19.92 -7.94
CA GLY A 192 13.24 21.14 -7.33
C GLY A 192 13.71 21.36 -5.89
N THR A 193 13.87 20.29 -5.11
CA THR A 193 14.22 20.42 -3.68
C THR A 193 15.65 20.88 -3.44
N GLN A 194 16.59 20.59 -4.35
CA GLN A 194 17.98 21.03 -4.18
C GLN A 194 18.18 22.48 -4.68
N SER A 195 17.51 22.86 -5.77
CA SER A 195 17.60 24.22 -6.32
C SER A 195 16.81 25.25 -5.50
N GLU A 196 15.68 24.89 -4.88
CA GLU A 196 15.00 25.77 -3.92
C GLU A 196 15.77 25.91 -2.60
N ALA A 197 16.45 24.86 -2.14
CA ALA A 197 17.31 24.94 -0.96
C ALA A 197 18.55 25.83 -1.21
N GLU A 198 19.20 25.76 -2.37
CA GLU A 198 20.27 26.69 -2.74
C GLU A 198 19.76 28.13 -2.93
N LYS A 199 18.58 28.32 -3.54
CA LYS A 199 17.99 29.64 -3.70
C LYS A 199 17.59 30.27 -2.36
N ALA A 200 17.09 29.47 -1.41
CA ALA A 200 16.83 29.93 -0.04
C ALA A 200 18.12 30.26 0.73
N ALA A 201 19.21 29.51 0.50
CA ALA A 201 20.52 29.80 1.09
C ALA A 201 21.14 31.08 0.52
N ASP A 202 20.95 31.37 -0.77
CA ASP A 202 21.47 32.59 -1.41
C ASP A 202 20.71 33.85 -0.92
N TYR A 203 19.41 33.73 -0.62
CA TYR A 203 18.66 34.80 0.07
C TYR A 203 19.11 35.02 1.53
N SER A 204 19.72 34.02 2.17
CA SER A 204 20.22 34.11 3.55
C SER A 204 21.66 34.66 3.64
N ARG A 205 22.46 34.52 2.57
CA ARG A 205 23.84 35.01 2.50
C ARG A 205 23.91 36.48 2.07
N GLY A 206 23.38 37.37 2.91
CA GLY A 206 23.91 38.73 3.09
C GLY A 206 24.03 39.61 1.84
N GLY A 207 22.89 40.06 1.30
CA GLY A 207 22.81 41.11 0.30
C GLY A 207 21.95 42.29 0.78
N GLY A 208 22.17 42.76 2.01
CA GLY A 208 21.60 44.01 2.50
C GLY A 208 22.19 45.20 1.75
N GLY A 209 21.76 45.41 0.49
CA GLY A 209 21.95 46.68 -0.19
C GLY A 209 21.10 47.71 0.52
N GLU A 210 21.75 48.61 1.26
CA GLU A 210 21.11 49.73 1.92
C GLU A 210 20.19 50.50 0.94
N PRO A 211 18.99 50.92 1.36
CA PRO A 211 18.18 51.82 0.57
C PRO A 211 18.94 53.14 0.42
N ALA A 212 19.25 53.52 -0.82
CA ALA A 212 19.85 54.80 -1.14
C ALA A 212 19.03 55.94 -0.48
N PRO A 213 19.67 56.93 0.16
CA PRO A 213 18.95 58.02 0.79
C PRO A 213 18.23 58.85 -0.27
N GLU A 214 16.90 58.96 -0.15
CA GLU A 214 16.08 59.88 -0.94
C GLU A 214 16.56 61.32 -0.72
N THR A 215 17.18 61.90 -1.75
CA THR A 215 17.41 63.34 -1.83
C THR A 215 16.07 64.02 -2.07
N ARG A 216 15.50 64.59 -1.00
CA ARG A 216 14.32 65.45 -1.05
C ARG A 216 14.76 66.86 -1.40
N ASP A 217 14.58 67.24 -2.66
CA ASP A 217 14.72 68.62 -3.14
C ASP A 217 13.66 69.52 -2.47
N TRP A 218 14.10 70.69 -2.02
CA TRP A 218 13.29 71.78 -1.47
C TRP A 218 13.37 73.01 -2.37
#